data_AF-A0A946B2K1-F1
#
_entry.id   AF-A0A946B2K1-F1
#
_cell.length_a   1.000
_cell.length_b   1.000
_cell.length_c   1.000
_cell.angle_alpha   90.00
_cell.angle_beta   90.00
_cell.angle_gamma   90.00
#
_symmetry.space_group_name_H-M   'P 1'
#
loop_
_entity.id
_entity.type
_entity.pdbx_description
1 polymer ?
#
loop_
_entity_poly.entity_id
_entity_poly.type
_entity_poly.pdbx_seq_one_letter_code
_entity_poly.pdbx_strand_id
1 'polypeptide(L)' 'MSFAIYDDPAAAGHRPPQGHPERPERYEAAVKRLAEPDFAKLPRRQPNRASRKALERAHPADFVDTILEAERPDGIVMLD' A
#
# COMPACT_ATOMS: atom_id res chain seq x y z
N MET A 1 -20.87 -14.33 9.75
CA MET A 1 -19.97 -13.25 9.27
C MET A 1 -18.55 -13.67 9.61
N SER A 2 -17.61 -13.59 8.65
CA SER A 2 -16.20 -13.91 8.87
C SER A 2 -15.33 -12.71 8.52
N PHE A 3 -14.18 -12.60 9.19
CA PHE A 3 -13.21 -11.52 9.00
C PHE A 3 -11.86 -12.11 8.60
N ALA A 4 -11.06 -11.36 7.85
CA ALA A 4 -9.68 -11.70 7.49
C ALA A 4 -8.83 -10.43 7.47
N ILE A 5 -7.54 -10.58 7.75
CA ILE A 5 -6.55 -9.51 7.67
C ILE A 5 -5.81 -9.66 6.34
N TYR A 6 -5.68 -8.55 5.61
CA TYR A 6 -4.86 -8.46 4.42
C TYR A 6 -3.72 -7.50 4.64
N ASP A 7 -2.49 -8.01 4.53
CA ASP A 7 -1.27 -7.24 4.71
C ASP A 7 -0.15 -7.79 3.80
N ASP A 8 0.76 -6.92 3.38
CA ASP A 8 1.90 -7.26 2.52
C ASP A 8 3.16 -6.54 3.04
N PRO A 9 4.26 -7.26 3.36
CA PRO A 9 5.51 -6.64 3.77
C PRO A 9 6.02 -5.55 2.82
N ALA A 10 5.70 -5.61 1.52
CA ALA A 10 6.08 -4.61 0.54
C ALA A 10 5.52 -3.21 0.86
N ALA A 11 4.37 -3.11 1.55
CA ALA A 11 3.81 -1.83 1.97
C ALA A 11 4.75 -1.09 2.94
N ALA A 12 5.53 -1.83 3.74
CA ALA A 12 6.54 -1.26 4.61
C ALA A 12 7.76 -0.72 3.84
N GLY A 13 7.85 -0.89 2.53
CA GLY A 13 8.89 -0.32 1.67
C GLY A 13 8.60 1.09 1.17
N HIS A 14 7.36 1.57 1.27
CA HIS A 14 7.02 2.93 0.87
C HIS A 14 7.71 3.93 1.81
N ARG A 15 8.51 4.85 1.25
CA ARG A 15 9.25 5.86 2.00
C ARG A 15 8.95 7.24 1.40
N PRO A 16 7.96 7.97 1.95
CA PRO A 16 7.72 9.35 1.57
C PRO A 16 8.95 10.23 1.82
N PRO A 17 9.10 11.34 1.09
CA PRO A 17 10.19 12.27 1.29
C PRO A 17 10.20 12.91 2.69
N GLN A 18 11.36 13.43 3.10
CA GLN A 18 11.50 14.14 4.37
C GLN A 18 10.51 15.31 4.45
N GLY A 19 9.82 15.42 5.60
CA GLY A 19 8.82 16.47 5.84
C GLY A 19 7.40 16.08 5.41
N HIS A 20 7.22 14.98 4.68
CA HIS A 20 5.89 14.49 4.31
C HIS A 20 5.11 14.01 5.56
N PRO A 21 3.79 14.28 5.65
CA PRO A 21 2.98 13.90 6.81
C PRO A 21 2.61 12.41 6.86
N GLU A 22 2.65 11.71 5.72
CA GLU A 22 2.55 10.24 5.67
C GLU A 22 3.81 9.63 6.29
N ARG A 23 3.62 8.60 7.13
CA ARG A 23 4.63 8.02 8.00
C ARG A 23 4.59 6.50 7.84
N PRO A 24 5.65 5.85 7.31
CA PRO A 24 5.72 4.39 7.19
C PRO A 24 5.46 3.65 8.50
N GLU A 25 5.81 4.28 9.63
CA GLU A 25 5.59 3.78 10.99
C GLU A 25 4.10 3.54 11.29
N ARG A 26 3.17 4.17 10.55
CA ARG A 26 1.73 3.90 10.67
C ARG A 26 1.39 2.47 10.26
N TYR A 27 2.00 1.98 9.18
CA TYR A 27 1.82 0.60 8.75
C TYR A 27 2.42 -0.37 9.77
N GLU A 28 3.64 -0.09 10.23
CA GLU A 28 4.33 -0.92 11.24
C GLU A 28 3.53 -1.01 12.55
N ALA A 29 3.01 0.11 13.03
CA ALA A 29 2.16 0.16 14.22
C ALA A 29 0.88 -0.67 14.05
N ALA A 30 0.23 -0.59 12.88
CA ALA A 30 -0.96 -1.39 12.58
C ALA A 30 -0.63 -2.89 12.54
N VAL A 31 0.43 -3.30 11.84
CA VAL A 31 0.87 -4.70 11.78
C VAL A 31 1.20 -5.24 13.16
N LYS A 32 1.88 -4.46 14.00
CA LYS A 32 2.21 -4.83 15.39
C LYS A 32 0.96 -5.08 16.22
N ARG A 33 -0.04 -4.18 16.19
CA ARG A 33 -1.31 -4.37 16.91
C ARG A 33 -2.09 -5.58 16.38
N LEU A 34 -2.11 -5.77 15.06
CA LEU A 34 -2.77 -6.91 14.41
C LEU A 34 -2.02 -8.25 14.59
N ALA A 35 -0.89 -8.27 15.28
CA ALA A 35 -0.18 -9.49 15.68
C ALA A 35 -0.50 -9.91 17.13
N GLU A 36 -1.26 -9.12 17.87
CA GLU A 36 -1.62 -9.42 19.25
C GLU A 36 -2.67 -10.55 19.36
N PRO A 37 -2.78 -11.22 20.54
CA PRO A 37 -3.60 -12.41 20.71
C PRO A 37 -5.07 -12.27 20.31
N ASP A 38 -5.66 -11.07 20.45
CA ASP A 38 -7.04 -10.78 20.06
C ASP A 38 -7.32 -11.12 18.58
N PHE A 39 -6.30 -11.03 17.73
CA PHE A 39 -6.40 -11.23 16.28
C PHE A 39 -5.82 -12.57 15.81
N ALA A 40 -5.26 -13.38 16.70
CA ALA A 40 -4.53 -14.60 16.35
C ALA A 40 -5.39 -15.65 15.60
N LYS A 41 -6.72 -15.59 15.75
CA LYS A 41 -7.67 -16.49 15.08
C LYS A 41 -8.13 -15.99 13.71
N LEU A 42 -7.81 -14.75 13.33
CA LEU A 42 -8.22 -14.21 12.04
C LEU A 42 -7.30 -14.75 10.93
N PRO A 43 -7.86 -15.29 9.83
CA PRO A 43 -7.07 -15.64 8.66
C PRO A 43 -6.29 -14.43 8.15
N ARG A 44 -4.99 -14.61 7.95
CA ARG A 44 -4.11 -13.63 7.31
C ARG A 44 -3.86 -14.02 5.86
N ARG A 45 -3.90 -13.05 4.95
CA ARG A 45 -3.76 -13.27 3.51
C ARG A 45 -2.92 -12.15 2.91
N GLN A 46 -2.05 -12.49 1.97
CA GLN A 46 -1.41 -11.47 1.15
C GLN A 46 -2.39 -11.03 0.04
N PRO A 47 -2.56 -9.72 -0.19
CA PRO A 47 -3.33 -9.23 -1.31
C PRO A 47 -2.60 -9.51 -2.64
N ASN A 48 -3.36 -9.64 -3.72
CA ASN A 48 -2.78 -9.67 -5.05
C ASN A 48 -2.39 -8.26 -5.49
N ARG A 49 -1.29 -8.12 -6.23
CA ARG A 49 -0.96 -6.87 -6.92
C ARG A 49 -2.09 -6.52 -7.89
N ALA A 50 -2.59 -5.29 -7.82
CA ALA A 50 -3.65 -4.82 -8.70
C ALA A 50 -3.19 -4.86 -10.17
N SER A 51 -4.04 -5.39 -11.05
CA SER A 51 -3.78 -5.33 -12.49
C SER A 51 -4.12 -3.94 -13.03
N ARG A 52 -3.50 -3.54 -14.13
CA ARG A 52 -3.85 -2.31 -14.86
C ARG A 52 -5.36 -2.21 -15.13
N LYS A 53 -5.97 -3.29 -15.62
CA LYS A 53 -7.42 -3.37 -15.85
C LYS A 53 -8.25 -3.14 -14.58
N ALA A 54 -7.74 -3.45 -13.39
CA ALA A 54 -8.44 -3.15 -12.14
C ALA A 54 -8.36 -1.65 -11.79
N LEU A 55 -7.20 -1.03 -12.01
CA LEU A 55 -6.99 0.41 -11.80
C LEU A 55 -7.88 1.24 -12.75
N GLU A 56 -7.93 0.85 -14.03
CA GLU A 56 -8.70 1.53 -15.08
C GLU A 56 -10.23 1.47 -14.89
N ARG A 57 -10.74 0.70 -13.91
CA ARG A 57 -12.16 0.74 -13.55
C ARG A 57 -12.56 2.01 -12.83
N ALA A 58 -11.61 2.66 -12.16
CA ALA A 58 -11.82 3.86 -11.36
C ALA A 58 -11.05 5.07 -11.89
N HIS A 59 -10.00 4.85 -12.69
CA HIS A 59 -9.10 5.88 -13.17
C HIS A 59 -9.01 5.87 -14.70
N PRO A 60 -8.91 7.04 -15.36
CA PRO A 60 -8.55 7.13 -16.77
C PRO A 60 -7.20 6.47 -17.07
N ALA A 61 -7.04 5.92 -18.28
CA ALA A 61 -5.84 5.18 -18.67
C ALA A 61 -4.57 6.05 -18.65
N ASP A 62 -4.67 7.29 -19.11
CA ASP A 62 -3.61 8.30 -19.11
C ASP A 62 -3.14 8.66 -17.69
N PHE A 63 -4.06 8.73 -16.72
CA PHE A 63 -3.70 8.87 -15.32
C PHE A 63 -2.92 7.66 -14.80
N VAL A 64 -3.37 6.44 -15.11
CA VAL A 64 -2.66 5.21 -14.71
C VAL A 64 -1.25 5.18 -15.31
N ASP A 65 -1.10 5.59 -16.58
CA ASP A 65 0.20 5.70 -17.24
C ASP A 65 1.10 6.71 -16.53
N THR A 66 0.58 7.91 -16.25
CA THR A 66 1.33 8.98 -15.55
C THR A 66 1.88 8.50 -14.21
N ILE A 67 1.08 7.81 -13.39
CA ILE A 67 1.53 7.30 -12.09
C ILE A 67 2.59 6.21 -12.24
N LEU A 68 2.41 5.27 -13.17
CA LEU A 68 3.36 4.17 -13.37
C LEU A 68 4.69 4.67 -13.96
N GLU A 69 4.65 5.66 -14.84
CA GLU A 69 5.83 6.30 -15.42
C GLU A 69 6.56 7.24 -14.45
N ALA A 70 5.92 7.64 -13.33
CA ALA A 70 6.52 8.49 -12.32
C ALA A 70 7.46 7.74 -11.34
N GLU A 71 7.52 6.40 -11.39
CA GLU A 71 8.38 5.62 -10.50
C GLU A 71 9.87 5.95 -10.70
N ARG A 72 10.55 6.41 -9.64
CA ARG A 72 11.99 6.74 -9.65
C ARG A 72 12.69 6.01 -8.51
N PRO A 73 13.70 5.15 -8.79
CA PRO A 73 14.47 4.50 -7.74
C PRO A 73 15.26 5.47 -6.86
N ASP A 74 15.63 6.62 -7.41
CA ASP A 74 16.61 7.57 -6.86
C ASP A 74 16.11 9.03 -6.88
N GLY A 75 14.79 9.24 -7.01
CA GLY A 75 14.23 10.57 -7.16
C GLY A 75 12.78 10.70 -6.72
N ILE A 76 12.30 11.94 -6.76
CA ILE A 76 10.91 12.30 -6.45
C ILE A 76 10.36 13.01 -7.68
N VAL A 77 9.19 12.59 -8.13
CA VAL A 77 8.41 13.31 -9.14
C VAL A 77 7.26 14.00 -8.41
N MET A 78 7.17 15.31 -8.58
CA MET A 78 5.97 16.04 -8.19
C MET A 78 4.88 15.73 -9.20
N LEU A 79 3.80 15.16 -8.69
CA LEU A 79 2.51 15.09 -9.38
C LEU A 79 1.70 16.32 -8.95
N ASP A 80 0.58 16.56 -9.64
CA ASP A 80 -0.27 17.75 -9.50
C ASP A 80 -0.77 18.04 -8.07
#